data_AF-A0A3D4P5X5-F1
#
_entry.id   AF-A0A3D4P5X5-F1
#
_cell.length_a   1.000
_cell.length_b   1.000
_cell.length_c   1.000
_cell.angle_alpha   90.00
_cell.angle_beta   90.00
_cell.angle_gamma   90.00
#
_symmetry.space_group_name_H-M   'P 1'
#
loop_
_entity.id
_entity.type
_entity.pdbx_description
1 polymer ?
#
loop_
_entity_poly.entity_id
_entity_poly.type
_entity_poly.pdbx_seq_one_letter_code
_entity_poly.pdbx_strand_id
1 'polypeptide(L)'
;QHLVDGRPMPARTLGATEPVEHDGDPRQQLADWLTSADNEMFSRNLANRIWAQLIGRGVVEPVDDVRISNPPTNEPLLRALSDHLVDSGFNLRSLVRDICNSRVYQLSSQPNESNRSDTRQFSHARLRRLRADVLMDSVVTVTNVARNFSGFPEGTRAIDVYPRVAGDTSGPQYGDQFFETFGRSSRATICACETKSEPTLSQSLHMAVGDTLRARLGAGGRIKELLDAKESPEAIIKELFILALCRRPTPEEISSLLALIEDSPKDSAFYEDIFWGLLNSTEFTFNH
;
A
#
# COMPACT_ATOMS: atom_id res chain seq x y z
N GLN A 1 -13.13 37.04 -9.74
CA GLN A 1 -14.17 37.97 -10.23
C GLN A 1 -15.32 37.16 -10.79
N HIS A 2 -16.54 37.65 -10.70
CA HIS A 2 -17.69 36.98 -11.30
C HIS A 2 -17.60 37.07 -12.83
N LEU A 3 -17.86 35.94 -13.51
CA LEU A 3 -17.57 35.78 -14.93
C LEU A 3 -18.44 36.65 -15.85
N VAL A 4 -19.61 37.10 -15.39
CA VAL A 4 -20.60 37.83 -16.22
C VAL A 4 -20.55 39.34 -16.00
N ASP A 5 -20.45 39.79 -14.76
CA ASP A 5 -20.57 41.20 -14.37
C ASP A 5 -19.26 41.80 -13.81
N GLY A 6 -18.18 41.01 -13.77
CA GLY A 6 -16.84 41.46 -13.37
C GLY A 6 -16.69 41.81 -11.88
N ARG A 7 -17.73 41.67 -11.06
CA ARG A 7 -17.66 42.08 -9.65
C ARG A 7 -16.63 41.25 -8.88
N PRO A 8 -15.93 41.86 -7.90
CA PRO A 8 -15.08 41.09 -6.99
C PRO A 8 -15.95 40.08 -6.23
N MET A 9 -15.61 38.80 -6.33
CA MET A 9 -16.27 37.74 -5.58
C MET A 9 -15.40 37.47 -4.35
N PRO A 10 -15.88 37.79 -3.14
CA PRO A 10 -15.13 37.49 -1.93
C PRO A 10 -14.97 35.98 -1.77
N ALA A 11 -13.85 35.56 -1.18
CA ALA A 11 -13.54 34.16 -0.97
C ALA A 11 -14.57 33.51 -0.03
N ARG A 12 -15.04 32.31 -0.40
CA ARG A 12 -15.97 31.51 0.40
C ARG A 12 -15.46 30.08 0.45
N THR A 13 -15.70 29.40 1.56
CA THR A 13 -15.52 27.94 1.63
C THR A 13 -16.67 27.23 0.94
N LEU A 14 -16.50 25.93 0.68
CA LEU A 14 -17.52 25.15 -0.01
C LEU A 14 -18.80 25.07 0.84
N GLY A 15 -19.92 25.52 0.28
CA GLY A 15 -21.22 25.54 0.96
C GLY A 15 -21.47 26.77 1.85
N ALA A 16 -20.49 27.67 2.02
CA ALA A 16 -20.69 28.89 2.79
C ALA A 16 -21.53 29.93 2.03
N THR A 17 -22.51 30.50 2.71
CA THR A 17 -23.32 31.62 2.20
C THR A 17 -22.60 32.95 2.35
N GLU A 18 -21.72 33.07 3.35
CA GLU A 18 -20.96 34.28 3.66
C GLU A 18 -19.48 34.16 3.29
N PRO A 19 -18.81 35.30 3.03
CA PRO A 19 -17.36 35.37 2.89
C PRO A 19 -16.61 34.81 4.11
N VAL A 20 -15.45 34.22 3.87
CA VAL A 20 -14.49 33.96 4.93
C VAL A 20 -13.80 35.27 5.26
N GLU A 21 -13.97 35.77 6.48
CA GLU A 21 -13.18 36.88 6.98
C GLU A 21 -11.73 36.42 7.13
N HIS A 22 -10.79 37.18 6.57
CA HIS A 22 -9.37 36.89 6.68
C HIS A 22 -8.59 38.20 6.86
N ASP A 23 -7.58 38.17 7.73
CA ASP A 23 -6.54 39.17 7.80
C ASP A 23 -5.25 38.53 7.27
N GLY A 24 -4.74 39.01 6.14
CA GLY A 24 -3.60 38.39 5.45
C GLY A 24 -3.98 37.21 4.53
N ASP A 25 -3.22 36.11 4.62
CA ASP A 25 -3.28 34.98 3.67
C ASP A 25 -4.54 34.12 3.85
N PRO A 26 -5.48 34.12 2.89
CA PRO A 26 -6.75 33.39 2.99
C PRO A 26 -6.58 31.86 3.07
N ARG A 27 -5.39 31.33 2.75
CA ARG A 27 -5.11 29.89 2.83
C ARG A 27 -5.13 29.36 4.25
N GLN A 28 -4.85 30.20 5.24
CA GLN A 28 -4.88 29.79 6.64
C GLN A 28 -6.31 29.52 7.11
N GLN A 29 -7.25 30.44 6.84
CA GLN A 29 -8.65 30.24 7.20
C GLN A 29 -9.28 29.09 6.40
N LEU A 30 -8.84 28.87 5.16
CA LEU A 30 -9.24 27.69 4.39
C LEU A 30 -8.76 26.40 5.03
N ALA A 31 -7.52 26.34 5.51
CA ALA A 31 -6.98 25.17 6.20
C ALA A 31 -7.75 24.90 7.50
N ASP A 32 -7.99 25.94 8.30
CA ASP A 32 -8.75 25.85 9.56
C ASP A 32 -10.18 25.34 9.33
N TRP A 33 -10.86 25.87 8.30
CA TRP A 33 -12.20 25.39 7.92
C TRP A 33 -12.17 23.96 7.39
N LEU A 34 -11.17 23.61 6.58
CA LEU A 34 -11.08 22.28 5.98
C LEU A 34 -10.90 21.20 7.05
N THR A 35 -10.06 21.46 8.05
CA THR A 35 -9.79 20.53 9.16
C THR A 35 -10.68 20.74 10.38
N SER A 36 -11.71 21.58 10.27
CA SER A 36 -12.65 21.83 11.38
C SER A 36 -13.40 20.56 11.76
N ALA A 37 -13.67 20.40 13.07
CA ALA A 37 -14.54 19.36 13.61
C ALA A 37 -15.95 19.39 12.99
N ASP A 38 -16.43 20.57 12.62
CA ASP A 38 -17.76 20.77 12.02
C ASP A 38 -17.80 20.41 10.53
N ASN A 39 -16.64 20.16 9.90
CA ASN A 39 -16.57 19.80 8.49
C ASN A 39 -16.73 18.29 8.29
N GLU A 40 -17.98 17.82 8.29
CA GLU A 40 -18.30 16.41 8.08
C GLU A 40 -17.76 15.87 6.74
N MET A 41 -17.66 16.71 5.70
CA MET A 41 -17.15 16.26 4.40
C MET A 41 -15.69 15.82 4.52
N PHE A 42 -14.88 16.56 5.27
CA PHE A 42 -13.49 16.24 5.50
C PHE A 42 -13.33 14.99 6.35
N SER A 43 -13.97 14.91 7.52
CA SER A 43 -13.84 13.77 8.43
C SER A 43 -14.33 12.47 7.80
N ARG A 44 -15.46 12.48 7.08
CA ARG A 44 -15.98 11.33 6.34
C ARG A 44 -15.07 10.90 5.20
N ASN A 45 -14.55 11.85 4.42
CA ASN A 45 -13.65 11.51 3.32
C ASN A 45 -12.33 10.91 3.83
N LEU A 46 -11.75 11.51 4.88
CA LEU A 46 -10.52 11.04 5.50
C LEU A 46 -10.69 9.64 6.11
N ALA A 47 -11.77 9.42 6.87
CA ALA A 47 -12.12 8.11 7.41
C ALA A 47 -12.25 7.05 6.30
N ASN A 48 -12.98 7.37 5.23
CA ASN A 48 -13.19 6.45 4.11
C ASN A 48 -11.88 6.10 3.39
N ARG A 49 -10.97 7.06 3.22
CA ARG A 49 -9.65 6.84 2.61
C ARG A 49 -8.76 5.95 3.47
N ILE A 50 -8.71 6.19 4.79
CA ILE A 50 -7.92 5.36 5.72
C ILE A 50 -8.48 3.93 5.75
N TRP A 51 -9.81 3.79 5.84
CA TRP A 51 -10.48 2.51 5.75
C TRP A 51 -10.13 1.78 4.45
N ALA A 52 -10.26 2.45 3.30
CA ALA A 52 -9.96 1.85 2.00
C ALA A 52 -8.50 1.41 1.88
N GLN A 53 -7.56 2.19 2.42
CA GLN A 53 -6.13 1.83 2.41
C GLN A 53 -5.86 0.55 3.21
N LEU A 54 -6.54 0.37 4.35
CA LEU A 54 -6.35 -0.78 5.24
C LEU A 54 -7.17 -2.01 4.85
N ILE A 55 -8.39 -1.83 4.35
CA ILE A 55 -9.34 -2.90 4.03
C ILE A 55 -9.35 -3.24 2.53
N GLY A 56 -8.79 -2.37 1.69
CA GLY A 56 -8.70 -2.53 0.22
C GLY A 56 -9.93 -2.07 -0.55
N ARG A 57 -10.96 -1.57 0.13
CA ARG A 57 -12.16 -0.99 -0.47
C ARG A 57 -12.77 0.02 0.49
N GLY A 58 -13.18 1.18 -0.02
CA GLY A 58 -13.89 2.19 0.76
C GLY A 58 -15.29 1.75 1.17
N VAL A 59 -15.80 2.35 2.24
CA VAL A 59 -17.23 2.28 2.60
C VAL A 59 -18.04 2.98 1.51
N VAL A 60 -17.55 4.13 1.03
CA VAL A 60 -17.90 4.73 -0.28
C VAL A 60 -16.82 4.34 -1.28
N GLU A 61 -17.22 3.79 -2.42
CA GLU A 61 -16.31 3.30 -3.47
C GLU A 61 -16.85 3.78 -4.84
N PRO A 62 -16.04 4.41 -5.69
CA PRO A 62 -14.66 4.86 -5.47
C PRO A 62 -14.48 5.86 -4.32
N VAL A 63 -13.29 5.90 -3.71
CA VAL A 63 -13.00 6.73 -2.53
C VAL A 63 -13.09 8.25 -2.78
N ASP A 64 -12.96 8.66 -4.03
CA ASP A 64 -13.05 10.04 -4.52
C ASP A 64 -14.43 10.37 -5.14
N ASP A 65 -15.31 9.40 -5.29
CA ASP A 65 -16.65 9.56 -5.89
C ASP A 65 -17.76 9.76 -4.85
N VAL A 66 -17.59 10.77 -3.99
CA VAL A 66 -18.56 11.07 -2.92
C VAL A 66 -19.72 11.88 -3.47
N ARG A 67 -20.86 11.21 -3.72
CA ARG A 67 -22.10 11.83 -4.21
C ARG A 67 -23.32 11.21 -3.55
N ILE A 68 -24.43 11.95 -3.52
CA ILE A 68 -25.72 11.46 -3.00
C ILE A 68 -26.18 10.18 -3.72
N SER A 69 -25.89 10.07 -5.03
CA SER A 69 -26.19 8.88 -5.84
C SER A 69 -25.22 7.71 -5.62
N ASN A 70 -24.13 7.89 -4.87
CA ASN A 70 -23.18 6.85 -4.48
C ASN A 70 -23.12 6.75 -2.94
N PRO A 71 -24.19 6.27 -2.28
CA PRO A 71 -24.24 6.23 -0.83
C PRO A 71 -23.24 5.20 -0.27
N PRO A 72 -22.75 5.42 0.95
CA PRO A 72 -21.90 4.45 1.62
C PRO A 72 -22.60 3.11 1.75
N THR A 73 -21.80 2.05 1.66
CA THR A 73 -22.22 0.67 1.89
C THR A 73 -22.81 0.49 3.29
N ASN A 74 -22.22 1.16 4.28
CA ASN A 74 -22.66 1.12 5.66
C ASN A 74 -22.49 2.51 6.27
N GLU A 75 -23.58 3.29 6.29
CA GLU A 75 -23.62 4.65 6.83
C GLU A 75 -23.26 4.69 8.33
N PRO A 76 -23.81 3.81 9.21
CA PRO A 76 -23.40 3.76 10.61
C PRO A 76 -21.89 3.56 10.81
N LEU A 77 -21.26 2.70 10.00
CA LEU A 77 -19.81 2.47 10.06
C LEU A 77 -19.04 3.73 9.67
N LEU A 78 -19.39 4.36 8.54
CA LEU A 78 -18.70 5.57 8.09
C LEU A 78 -18.82 6.69 9.11
N ARG A 79 -20.01 6.86 9.69
CA ARG A 79 -20.26 7.83 10.76
C ARG A 79 -19.40 7.53 12.00
N ALA A 80 -19.38 6.29 12.48
CA ALA A 80 -18.55 5.93 13.64
C ALA A 80 -17.06 6.20 13.41
N LEU A 81 -16.55 5.93 12.21
CA LEU A 81 -15.15 6.21 11.85
C LEU A 81 -14.86 7.73 11.77
N SER A 82 -15.79 8.52 11.22
CA SER A 82 -15.64 9.98 11.14
C SER A 82 -15.74 10.64 12.51
N ASP A 83 -16.70 10.21 13.34
CA ASP A 83 -16.91 10.74 14.68
C ASP A 83 -15.68 10.45 15.55
N HIS A 84 -15.12 9.24 15.47
CA HIS A 84 -13.86 8.92 16.17
C HIS A 84 -12.69 9.81 15.73
N LEU A 85 -12.60 10.21 14.46
CA LEU A 85 -11.58 11.17 14.03
C LEU A 85 -11.79 12.53 14.69
N VAL A 86 -13.03 13.02 14.74
CA VAL A 86 -13.34 14.31 15.37
C VAL A 86 -13.06 14.26 16.88
N ASP A 87 -13.59 13.25 17.57
CA ASP A 87 -13.46 13.08 19.02
C ASP A 87 -11.99 12.93 19.48
N SER A 88 -11.16 12.29 18.65
CA SER A 88 -9.73 12.11 18.93
C SER A 88 -8.84 13.28 18.51
N GLY A 89 -9.41 14.37 17.99
CA GLY A 89 -8.64 15.50 17.46
C GLY A 89 -7.81 15.13 16.21
N PHE A 90 -8.40 14.33 15.32
CA PHE A 90 -7.80 13.80 14.09
C PHE A 90 -6.56 12.93 14.32
N ASN A 91 -6.52 12.16 15.42
CA ASN A 91 -5.43 11.23 15.69
C ASN A 91 -5.50 9.99 14.78
N LEU A 92 -4.81 10.08 13.64
CA LEU A 92 -4.78 9.00 12.65
C LEU A 92 -4.27 7.67 13.22
N ARG A 93 -3.30 7.70 14.14
CA ARG A 93 -2.75 6.47 14.75
C ARG A 93 -3.79 5.75 15.60
N SER A 94 -4.67 6.50 16.27
CA SER A 94 -5.79 5.93 17.03
C SER A 94 -6.75 5.21 16.10
N LEU A 95 -7.18 5.87 15.01
CA LEU A 95 -8.11 5.26 14.06
C LEU A 95 -7.51 4.01 13.39
N VAL A 96 -6.26 4.08 12.96
CA VAL A 96 -5.56 2.94 12.35
C VAL A 96 -5.49 1.76 13.32
N ARG A 97 -5.18 2.01 14.61
CA ARG A 97 -5.18 0.98 15.65
C ARG A 97 -6.55 0.31 15.77
N ASP A 98 -7.62 1.10 15.81
CA ASP A 98 -8.97 0.57 15.98
C ASP A 98 -9.42 -0.26 14.78
N ILE A 99 -9.09 0.20 13.56
CA ILE A 99 -9.35 -0.58 12.34
C ILE A 99 -8.58 -1.90 12.37
N CYS A 100 -7.28 -1.89 12.66
CA CYS A 100 -6.45 -3.11 12.71
C CYS A 100 -6.87 -4.10 13.82
N ASN A 101 -7.47 -3.59 14.91
CA ASN A 101 -8.02 -4.41 15.99
C ASN A 101 -9.50 -4.80 15.78
N SER A 102 -10.13 -4.32 14.71
CA SER A 102 -11.52 -4.65 14.41
C SER A 102 -11.67 -6.08 13.94
N ARG A 103 -12.85 -6.67 14.22
CA ARG A 103 -13.22 -7.99 13.66
C ARG A 103 -13.07 -8.02 12.15
N VAL A 104 -13.50 -6.96 11.46
CA VAL A 104 -13.50 -6.89 9.99
C VAL A 104 -12.09 -7.01 9.40
N TYR A 105 -11.11 -6.34 9.99
CA TYR A 105 -9.71 -6.43 9.56
C TYR A 105 -9.10 -7.82 9.79
N GLN A 106 -9.55 -8.52 10.83
CA GLN A 106 -9.03 -9.84 11.24
C GLN A 106 -9.79 -11.02 10.62
N LEU A 107 -10.73 -10.78 9.71
CA LEU A 107 -11.45 -11.86 9.03
C LEU A 107 -10.50 -12.67 8.15
N SER A 108 -10.81 -13.95 7.98
CA SER A 108 -10.14 -14.80 6.99
C SER A 108 -10.47 -14.32 5.57
N SER A 109 -9.53 -14.49 4.64
CA SER A 109 -9.74 -14.29 3.21
C SER A 109 -10.48 -15.45 2.53
N GLN A 110 -10.68 -16.57 3.24
CA GLN A 110 -11.47 -17.71 2.75
C GLN A 110 -12.97 -17.46 2.98
N PRO A 111 -13.79 -17.32 1.92
CA PRO A 111 -15.22 -17.19 2.08
C PRO A 111 -15.89 -18.53 2.40
N ASN A 112 -17.07 -18.46 3.02
CA ASN A 112 -17.98 -19.57 3.16
C ASN A 112 -19.04 -19.57 2.04
N GLU A 113 -19.94 -20.56 2.05
CA GLU A 113 -20.97 -20.72 1.02
C GLU A 113 -21.90 -19.49 0.91
N SER A 114 -22.25 -18.87 2.05
CA SER A 114 -23.20 -17.76 2.11
C SER A 114 -22.63 -16.41 1.68
N ASN A 115 -21.31 -16.24 1.70
CA ASN A 115 -20.67 -14.94 1.46
C ASN A 115 -19.64 -14.96 0.31
N ARG A 116 -19.53 -16.07 -0.43
CA ARG A 116 -18.61 -16.23 -1.58
C ARG A 116 -18.76 -15.13 -2.64
N SER A 117 -19.98 -14.63 -2.86
CA SER A 117 -20.28 -13.58 -3.83
C SER A 117 -20.26 -12.17 -3.25
N ASP A 118 -19.95 -12.01 -1.96
CA ASP A 118 -19.94 -10.68 -1.35
C ASP A 118 -18.75 -9.85 -1.84
N THR A 119 -19.08 -8.81 -2.60
CA THR A 119 -18.11 -7.85 -3.12
C THR A 119 -18.19 -6.48 -2.46
N ARG A 120 -18.94 -6.33 -1.36
CA ARG A 120 -19.24 -5.00 -0.82
C ARG A 120 -19.28 -4.93 0.70
N GLN A 121 -19.84 -5.94 1.37
CA GLN A 121 -20.25 -5.88 2.78
C GLN A 121 -19.17 -6.30 3.78
N PHE A 122 -17.92 -6.42 3.32
CA PHE A 122 -16.75 -6.74 4.17
C PHE A 122 -16.94 -8.04 4.98
N SER A 123 -17.64 -9.04 4.44
CA SER A 123 -17.93 -10.30 5.12
C SER A 123 -16.73 -11.25 5.27
N HIS A 124 -15.64 -10.96 4.58
CA HIS A 124 -14.36 -11.67 4.61
C HIS A 124 -13.24 -10.70 4.20
N ALA A 125 -11.99 -11.03 4.55
CA ALA A 125 -10.85 -10.23 4.11
C ALA A 125 -10.64 -10.38 2.60
N ARG A 126 -10.11 -9.33 1.99
CA ARG A 126 -9.76 -9.34 0.57
C ARG A 126 -8.28 -9.58 0.41
N LEU A 127 -7.94 -10.42 -0.56
CA LEU A 127 -6.59 -10.47 -1.09
C LEU A 127 -6.29 -9.12 -1.73
N ARG A 128 -5.28 -8.42 -1.20
CA ARG A 128 -4.89 -7.11 -1.69
C ARG A 128 -3.48 -7.20 -2.21
N ARG A 129 -3.30 -6.81 -3.47
CA ARG A 129 -1.96 -6.74 -4.01
C ARG A 129 -1.16 -5.64 -3.33
N LEU A 130 0.11 -5.93 -3.01
CA LEU A 130 1.03 -4.91 -2.54
C LEU A 130 1.23 -3.86 -3.63
N ARG A 131 1.15 -2.59 -3.25
CA ARG A 131 1.52 -1.48 -4.13
C ARG A 131 3.00 -1.60 -4.51
N ALA A 132 3.39 -1.04 -5.65
CA ALA A 132 4.76 -1.10 -6.15
C ALA A 132 5.81 -0.69 -5.10
N ASP A 133 5.59 0.44 -4.44
CA ASP A 133 6.44 0.95 -3.37
C ASP A 133 6.56 -0.02 -2.19
N VAL A 134 5.43 -0.54 -1.69
CA VAL A 134 5.40 -1.52 -0.59
C VAL A 134 6.06 -2.83 -0.99
N LEU A 135 5.84 -3.31 -2.22
CA LEU A 135 6.46 -4.52 -2.74
C LEU A 135 7.98 -4.37 -2.82
N MET A 136 8.49 -3.25 -3.33
CA MET A 136 9.93 -2.99 -3.39
C MET A 136 10.54 -2.91 -1.98
N ASP A 137 9.90 -2.20 -1.05
CA ASP A 137 10.38 -2.14 0.34
C ASP A 137 10.35 -3.52 1.02
N SER A 138 9.35 -4.35 0.69
CA SER A 138 9.29 -5.74 1.17
C SER A 138 10.48 -6.54 0.63
N VAL A 139 10.76 -6.46 -0.68
CA VAL A 139 11.94 -7.11 -1.30
C VAL A 139 13.24 -6.65 -0.65
N VAL A 140 13.43 -5.34 -0.44
CA VAL A 140 14.63 -4.80 0.21
C VAL A 140 14.76 -5.32 1.65
N THR A 141 13.66 -5.35 2.39
CA THR A 141 13.63 -5.79 3.80
C THR A 141 13.98 -7.27 3.94
N VAL A 142 13.36 -8.13 3.13
CA VAL A 142 13.55 -9.59 3.22
C VAL A 142 14.93 -10.02 2.71
N THR A 143 15.43 -9.39 1.65
CA THR A 143 16.77 -9.68 1.11
C THR A 143 17.90 -9.06 1.94
N ASN A 144 17.59 -8.04 2.74
CA ASN A 144 18.56 -7.18 3.43
C ASN A 144 19.57 -6.52 2.48
N VAL A 145 19.15 -6.23 1.24
CA VAL A 145 19.99 -5.57 0.23
C VAL A 145 19.34 -4.26 -0.19
N ALA A 146 19.97 -3.16 0.20
CA ALA A 146 19.48 -1.81 -0.07
C ALA A 146 19.29 -1.56 -1.58
N ARG A 147 18.26 -0.78 -1.92
CA ARG A 147 18.08 -0.21 -3.25
C ARG A 147 18.45 1.26 -3.20
N ASN A 148 19.32 1.70 -4.11
CA ASN A 148 19.54 3.12 -4.33
C ASN A 148 18.53 3.67 -5.34
N PHE A 149 18.01 4.87 -5.09
CA PHE A 149 17.10 5.57 -5.98
C PHE A 149 17.76 6.86 -6.44
N SER A 150 17.77 7.10 -7.75
CA SER A 150 18.51 8.23 -8.33
C SER A 150 18.12 9.58 -7.70
N GLY A 151 19.14 10.28 -7.22
CA GLY A 151 19.09 11.56 -6.51
C GLY A 151 18.63 11.48 -5.04
N PHE A 152 18.17 10.34 -4.55
CA PHE A 152 17.72 10.19 -3.16
C PHE A 152 18.92 9.80 -2.31
N PRO A 153 18.95 10.17 -1.02
CA PRO A 153 19.97 9.66 -0.11
C PRO A 153 19.95 8.13 -0.08
N GLU A 154 21.11 7.52 0.16
CA GLU A 154 21.19 6.07 0.36
C GLU A 154 20.31 5.64 1.55
N GLY A 155 19.66 4.48 1.41
CA GLY A 155 18.72 3.97 2.41
C GLY A 155 17.32 4.58 2.36
N THR A 156 17.01 5.44 1.38
CA THR A 156 15.64 5.92 1.16
C THR A 156 14.71 4.76 0.83
N ARG A 157 13.59 4.65 1.55
CA ARG A 157 12.55 3.65 1.29
C ARG A 157 11.77 3.98 0.03
N ALA A 158 11.33 2.97 -0.70
CA ALA A 158 10.52 3.10 -1.90
C ALA A 158 9.23 3.90 -1.67
N ILE A 159 8.60 3.78 -0.49
CA ILE A 159 7.43 4.59 -0.12
C ILE A 159 7.72 6.09 -0.01
N ASP A 160 8.96 6.46 0.30
CA ASP A 160 9.40 7.85 0.47
C ASP A 160 9.94 8.43 -0.86
N VAL A 161 10.16 7.60 -1.88
CA VAL A 161 10.57 8.03 -3.22
C VAL A 161 9.41 8.74 -3.88
N TYR A 162 9.65 9.92 -4.47
CA TYR A 162 8.68 10.62 -5.30
C TYR A 162 9.33 11.07 -6.62
N PRO A 163 8.55 11.20 -7.71
CA PRO A 163 9.02 11.79 -8.96
C PRO A 163 9.53 13.21 -8.71
N ARG A 164 10.78 13.48 -9.10
CA ARG A 164 11.52 14.68 -8.69
C ARG A 164 11.62 15.79 -9.73
N VAL A 165 10.81 15.75 -10.79
CA VAL A 165 10.87 16.80 -11.82
C VAL A 165 9.98 17.96 -11.38
N ALA A 166 10.56 19.16 -11.37
CA ALA A 166 9.83 20.38 -11.09
C ALA A 166 9.07 20.86 -12.35
N GLY A 167 7.78 21.15 -12.20
CA GLY A 167 7.05 22.05 -13.10
C GLY A 167 6.65 21.52 -14.48
N ASP A 168 7.04 20.29 -14.85
CA ASP A 168 6.62 19.70 -16.11
C ASP A 168 5.50 18.69 -15.90
N THR A 169 4.25 19.07 -16.17
CA THR A 169 3.09 18.16 -16.20
C THR A 169 2.88 17.55 -17.59
N SER A 170 3.79 17.74 -18.54
CA SER A 170 3.60 17.35 -19.95
C SER A 170 3.85 15.86 -20.24
N GLY A 171 4.22 15.06 -19.23
CA GLY A 171 4.36 13.61 -19.37
C GLY A 171 4.27 12.84 -18.05
N PRO A 172 3.98 11.53 -18.10
CA PRO A 172 3.95 10.69 -16.91
C PRO A 172 5.36 10.55 -16.32
N GLN A 173 5.54 10.96 -15.07
CA GLN A 173 6.83 10.89 -14.39
C GLN A 173 6.79 9.85 -13.29
N TYR A 174 7.29 8.65 -13.59
CA TYR A 174 7.36 7.56 -12.61
C TYR A 174 8.61 7.61 -11.73
N GLY A 175 9.66 8.30 -12.19
CA GLY A 175 10.96 8.44 -11.52
C GLY A 175 11.88 7.21 -11.63
N ASP A 176 11.33 5.99 -11.59
CA ASP A 176 12.05 4.71 -11.74
C ASP A 176 11.23 3.73 -12.60
N GLN A 177 11.89 2.96 -13.47
CA GLN A 177 11.25 2.00 -14.39
C GLN A 177 10.48 0.89 -13.65
N PHE A 178 10.93 0.53 -12.44
CA PHE A 178 10.19 -0.42 -11.61
C PHE A 178 8.81 0.15 -11.26
N PHE A 179 8.72 1.41 -10.86
CA PHE A 179 7.44 2.02 -10.49
C PHE A 179 6.47 2.15 -11.67
N GLU A 180 7.00 2.41 -12.87
CA GLU A 180 6.21 2.37 -14.11
C GLU A 180 5.63 0.97 -14.35
N THR A 181 6.48 -0.06 -14.31
CA THR A 181 6.10 -1.44 -14.61
C THR A 181 5.07 -1.97 -13.60
N PHE A 182 5.20 -1.61 -12.32
CA PHE A 182 4.33 -2.05 -11.23
C PHE A 182 3.14 -1.11 -10.98
N GLY A 183 2.85 -0.20 -11.92
CA GLY A 183 1.57 0.52 -11.95
C GLY A 183 1.44 1.67 -10.96
N ARG A 184 2.54 2.25 -10.50
CA ARG A 184 2.51 3.47 -9.68
C ARG A 184 1.98 4.65 -10.50
N SER A 185 1.14 5.49 -9.92
CA SER A 185 0.64 6.72 -10.56
C SER A 185 1.78 7.67 -10.96
N SER A 186 1.64 8.32 -12.11
CA SER A 186 2.65 9.18 -12.74
C SER A 186 2.68 10.64 -12.26
N ARG A 187 1.83 10.98 -11.26
CA ARG A 187 1.54 12.35 -10.78
C ARG A 187 0.95 13.31 -11.82
N ALA A 188 0.70 12.86 -13.05
CA ALA A 188 0.04 13.67 -14.08
C ALA A 188 -1.46 13.85 -13.81
N THR A 189 -2.09 12.92 -13.08
CA THR A 189 -3.53 12.95 -12.78
C THR A 189 -3.81 12.94 -11.28
N ILE A 190 -4.98 13.45 -10.88
CA ILE A 190 -5.46 13.48 -9.49
C ILE A 190 -6.31 12.21 -9.17
N CYS A 191 -6.62 11.37 -10.16
CA CYS A 191 -7.50 10.21 -9.99
C CYS A 191 -6.85 9.14 -9.13
N ALA A 192 -7.56 8.65 -8.10
CA ALA A 192 -7.11 7.49 -7.34
C ALA A 192 -7.00 6.22 -8.23
N CYS A 193 -7.80 6.17 -9.30
CA CYS A 193 -7.85 5.08 -10.27
C CYS A 193 -6.60 4.94 -11.15
N GLU A 194 -5.68 5.91 -11.17
CA GLU A 194 -4.47 5.85 -12.01
C GLU A 194 -3.49 4.76 -11.55
N THR A 195 -3.51 4.43 -10.26
CA THR A 195 -2.67 3.35 -9.72
C THR A 195 -3.24 2.00 -10.17
N LYS A 196 -2.47 1.24 -10.94
CA LYS A 196 -2.89 -0.05 -11.48
C LYS A 196 -2.49 -1.19 -10.56
N SER A 197 -3.46 -1.86 -9.96
CA SER A 197 -3.25 -3.03 -9.12
C SER A 197 -3.30 -4.36 -9.88
N GLU A 198 -3.76 -4.36 -11.13
CA GLU A 198 -3.95 -5.59 -11.93
C GLU A 198 -2.61 -6.27 -12.28
N PRO A 199 -2.53 -7.62 -12.19
CA PRO A 199 -1.34 -8.36 -12.58
C PRO A 199 -1.12 -8.29 -14.09
N THR A 200 0.12 -8.03 -14.49
CA THR A 200 0.53 -8.05 -15.89
C THR A 200 1.66 -9.04 -16.11
N LEU A 201 1.73 -9.61 -17.31
CA LEU A 201 2.84 -10.49 -17.69
C LEU A 201 4.19 -9.80 -17.51
N SER A 202 4.29 -8.51 -17.84
CA SER A 202 5.51 -7.72 -17.68
C SER A 202 5.98 -7.65 -16.23
N GLN A 203 5.08 -7.57 -15.26
CA GLN A 203 5.43 -7.57 -13.83
C GLN A 203 5.97 -8.93 -13.41
N SER A 204 5.31 -10.03 -13.81
CA SER A 204 5.78 -11.39 -13.50
C SER A 204 7.15 -11.67 -14.12
N LEU A 205 7.37 -11.28 -15.39
CA LEU A 205 8.66 -11.42 -16.05
C LEU A 205 9.74 -10.56 -15.38
N HIS A 206 9.39 -9.36 -14.94
CA HIS A 206 10.33 -8.48 -14.23
C HIS A 206 10.76 -9.07 -12.87
N MET A 207 9.85 -9.73 -12.14
CA MET A 207 10.21 -10.42 -10.89
C MET A 207 11.07 -11.66 -11.17
N ALA A 208 10.71 -12.46 -12.18
CA ALA A 208 11.39 -13.72 -12.46
C ALA A 208 12.79 -13.53 -13.04
N VAL A 209 12.93 -12.63 -14.03
CA VAL A 209 14.15 -12.51 -14.85
C VAL A 209 14.85 -11.17 -14.66
N GLY A 210 14.15 -10.15 -14.18
CA GLY A 210 14.70 -8.79 -14.06
C GLY A 210 15.74 -8.65 -12.94
N ASP A 211 16.42 -7.51 -12.96
CA ASP A 211 17.49 -7.18 -12.01
C ASP A 211 16.98 -6.90 -10.58
N THR A 212 15.66 -6.85 -10.40
CA THR A 212 15.05 -6.57 -9.09
C THR A 212 15.37 -7.68 -8.07
N LEU A 213 15.24 -8.96 -8.42
CA LEU A 213 15.54 -10.05 -7.48
C LEU A 213 16.95 -10.60 -7.65
N ARG A 214 17.37 -10.91 -8.88
CA ARG A 214 18.62 -11.64 -9.14
C ARG A 214 19.86 -10.95 -8.58
N ALA A 215 19.98 -9.63 -8.79
CA ALA A 215 21.12 -8.86 -8.30
C ALA A 215 21.17 -8.79 -6.76
N ARG A 216 20.02 -8.93 -6.08
CA ARG A 216 19.93 -8.88 -4.61
C ARG A 216 20.21 -10.22 -3.97
N LEU A 217 19.69 -11.30 -4.55
CA LEU A 217 19.93 -12.65 -4.03
C LEU A 217 21.41 -13.02 -4.11
N GLY A 218 22.07 -12.72 -5.24
CA GLY A 218 23.51 -12.97 -5.41
C GLY A 218 24.44 -11.99 -4.69
N ALA A 219 23.92 -10.92 -4.08
CA ALA A 219 24.75 -9.95 -3.33
C ALA A 219 25.12 -10.44 -1.92
N GLY A 220 24.65 -11.61 -1.49
CA GLY A 220 25.04 -12.21 -0.22
C GLY A 220 24.56 -11.44 1.00
N GLY A 221 23.34 -10.88 0.96
CA GLY A 221 22.68 -10.24 2.09
C GLY A 221 22.18 -11.27 3.12
N ARG A 222 20.87 -11.43 3.25
CA ARG A 222 20.23 -12.30 4.25
C ARG A 222 20.74 -13.75 4.22
N ILE A 223 20.89 -14.35 3.04
CA ILE A 223 21.28 -15.76 2.91
C ILE A 223 22.67 -16.00 3.48
N LYS A 224 23.61 -15.08 3.22
CA LYS A 224 24.97 -15.19 3.74
C LYS A 224 24.99 -15.07 5.26
N GLU A 225 24.21 -14.14 5.83
CA GLU A 225 24.07 -14.00 7.29
C GLU A 225 23.59 -15.31 7.94
N LEU A 226 22.59 -15.97 7.35
CA LEU A 226 22.05 -17.24 7.84
C LEU A 226 23.05 -18.40 7.71
N LEU A 227 23.81 -18.44 6.62
CA LEU A 227 24.88 -19.43 6.42
C LEU A 227 26.06 -19.22 7.37
N ASP A 228 26.46 -17.96 7.59
CA ASP A 228 27.54 -17.58 8.50
C ASP A 228 27.19 -17.88 9.97
N ALA A 229 25.90 -17.79 10.32
CA ALA A 229 25.36 -18.20 11.62
C ALA A 229 25.40 -19.72 11.87
N LYS A 230 25.72 -20.53 10.84
CA LYS A 230 25.80 -22.01 10.90
C LYS A 230 24.50 -22.66 11.37
N GLU A 231 23.37 -22.10 10.98
CA GLU A 231 22.07 -22.69 11.25
C GLU A 231 21.86 -24.00 10.49
N SER A 232 20.97 -24.86 10.97
CA SER A 232 20.62 -26.08 10.23
C SER A 232 19.86 -25.72 8.94
N PRO A 233 19.98 -26.50 7.85
CA PRO A 233 19.25 -26.24 6.60
C PRO A 233 17.75 -26.07 6.81
N GLU A 234 17.16 -26.85 7.72
CA GLU A 234 15.75 -26.75 8.08
C GLU A 234 15.42 -25.41 8.78
N ALA A 235 16.29 -24.91 9.64
CA ALA A 235 16.10 -23.61 10.29
C ALA A 235 16.17 -22.46 9.27
N ILE A 236 17.13 -22.51 8.34
CA ILE A 236 17.26 -21.53 7.26
C ILE A 236 15.99 -21.50 6.40
N ILE A 237 15.48 -22.67 5.97
CA ILE A 237 14.23 -22.74 5.18
C ILE A 237 13.06 -22.13 5.97
N LYS A 238 12.91 -22.48 7.25
CA LYS A 238 11.83 -21.92 8.09
C LYS A 238 11.92 -20.40 8.18
N GLU A 239 13.11 -19.86 8.34
CA GLU A 239 13.32 -18.42 8.40
C GLU A 239 12.99 -17.74 7.06
N LEU A 240 13.40 -18.32 5.92
CA LEU A 240 13.07 -17.79 4.60
C LEU A 240 11.55 -17.74 4.35
N PHE A 241 10.80 -18.76 4.80
CA PHE A 241 9.34 -18.76 4.71
C PHE A 241 8.69 -17.69 5.60
N ILE A 242 9.19 -17.50 6.82
CA ILE A 242 8.68 -16.47 7.72
C ILE A 242 8.96 -15.08 7.15
N LEU A 243 10.17 -14.85 6.64
CA LEU A 243 10.57 -13.58 6.04
C LEU A 243 9.75 -13.25 4.78
N ALA A 244 9.60 -14.21 3.86
CA ALA A 244 8.88 -13.98 2.62
C ALA A 244 7.35 -13.98 2.81
N LEU A 245 6.82 -15.01 3.46
CA LEU A 245 5.38 -15.32 3.45
C LEU A 245 4.68 -15.09 4.79
N CYS A 246 5.42 -14.70 5.84
CA CYS A 246 4.88 -14.50 7.19
C CYS A 246 4.19 -15.74 7.80
N ARG A 247 4.50 -16.93 7.29
CA ARG A 247 4.00 -18.22 7.82
C ARG A 247 5.14 -19.24 7.91
N ARG A 248 4.88 -20.32 8.64
CA ARG A 248 5.78 -21.48 8.66
C ARG A 248 5.53 -22.37 7.44
N PRO A 249 6.57 -23.03 6.90
CA PRO A 249 6.39 -24.02 5.85
C PRO A 249 5.62 -25.23 6.37
N THR A 250 4.86 -25.87 5.49
CA THR A 250 4.18 -27.13 5.80
C THR A 250 5.19 -28.29 5.86
N PRO A 251 4.84 -29.42 6.50
CA PRO A 251 5.73 -30.58 6.54
C PRO A 251 6.14 -31.08 5.14
N GLU A 252 5.22 -31.01 4.18
CA GLU A 252 5.42 -31.41 2.78
C GLU A 252 6.39 -30.48 2.05
N GLU A 253 6.25 -29.16 2.26
CA GLU A 253 7.16 -28.14 1.72
C GLU A 253 8.58 -28.34 2.27
N ILE A 254 8.71 -28.54 3.59
CA ILE A 254 10.02 -28.80 4.23
C ILE A 254 10.67 -30.05 3.64
N SER A 255 9.94 -31.17 3.57
CA SER A 255 10.52 -32.43 3.08
C SER A 255 10.99 -32.32 1.62
N SER A 256 10.22 -31.62 0.79
CA SER A 256 10.56 -31.45 -0.63
C SER A 256 11.78 -30.55 -0.82
N LEU A 257 11.91 -29.49 -0.03
CA LEU A 257 13.04 -28.57 -0.10
C LEU A 257 14.32 -29.15 0.50
N LEU A 258 14.22 -29.91 1.59
CA LEU A 258 15.38 -30.59 2.16
C LEU A 258 15.97 -31.61 1.20
N ALA A 259 15.13 -32.35 0.45
CA ALA A 259 15.57 -33.30 -0.56
C ALA A 259 16.41 -32.65 -1.69
N LEU A 260 16.23 -31.34 -1.95
CA LEU A 260 17.04 -30.61 -2.93
C LEU A 260 18.42 -30.19 -2.41
N ILE A 261 18.61 -30.16 -1.08
CA ILE A 261 19.82 -29.64 -0.42
C ILE A 261 20.79 -30.78 -0.03
N GLU A 262 20.33 -32.02 0.08
CA GLU A 262 21.06 -33.15 0.70
C GLU A 262 22.52 -33.29 0.21
N ASP A 263 22.80 -33.02 -1.06
CA ASP A 263 24.13 -33.19 -1.64
C ASP A 263 25.11 -32.05 -1.33
N SER A 264 24.66 -30.85 -0.91
CA SER A 264 25.52 -29.67 -0.69
C SER A 264 24.90 -28.63 0.26
N PRO A 265 24.83 -28.88 1.59
CA PRO A 265 24.11 -28.04 2.55
C PRO A 265 24.72 -26.65 2.79
N LYS A 266 25.94 -26.39 2.29
CA LYS A 266 26.65 -25.10 2.43
C LYS A 266 26.62 -24.25 1.15
N ASP A 267 26.06 -24.76 0.07
CA ASP A 267 25.99 -24.02 -1.18
C ASP A 267 24.86 -22.98 -1.09
N SER A 268 25.22 -21.70 -1.25
CA SER A 268 24.25 -20.60 -1.17
C SER A 268 23.27 -20.61 -2.34
N ALA A 269 23.63 -21.20 -3.48
CA ALA A 269 22.82 -21.21 -4.69
C ALA A 269 21.45 -21.86 -4.46
N PHE A 270 21.38 -22.95 -3.71
CA PHE A 270 20.10 -23.61 -3.40
C PHE A 270 19.18 -22.72 -2.56
N TYR A 271 19.71 -22.04 -1.55
CA TYR A 271 18.92 -21.13 -0.73
C TYR A 271 18.50 -19.87 -1.51
N GLU A 272 19.35 -19.40 -2.43
CA GLU A 272 19.03 -18.31 -3.36
C GLU A 272 17.87 -18.70 -4.29
N ASP A 273 17.88 -19.91 -4.84
CA ASP A 273 16.80 -20.43 -5.70
C ASP A 273 15.49 -20.64 -4.94
N ILE A 274 15.55 -21.19 -3.72
CA ILE A 274 14.38 -21.31 -2.84
C ILE A 274 13.79 -19.93 -2.55
N PHE A 275 14.64 -18.98 -2.17
CA PHE A 275 14.19 -17.63 -1.84
C PHE A 275 13.62 -16.92 -3.07
N TRP A 276 14.25 -17.07 -4.24
CA TRP A 276 13.72 -16.58 -5.51
C TRP A 276 12.33 -17.16 -5.81
N GLY A 277 12.12 -18.46 -5.58
CA GLY A 277 10.83 -19.12 -5.74
C GLY A 277 9.76 -18.55 -4.81
N LEU A 278 10.09 -18.31 -3.55
CA LEU A 278 9.18 -17.70 -2.57
C LEU A 278 8.81 -16.27 -2.97
N LEU A 279 9.76 -15.45 -3.40
CA LEU A 279 9.53 -14.05 -3.79
C LEU A 279 8.76 -13.92 -5.13
N ASN A 280 8.78 -14.94 -5.98
CA ASN A 280 7.98 -15.02 -7.20
C ASN A 280 6.62 -15.71 -7.00
N SER A 281 6.36 -16.24 -5.80
CA SER A 281 5.05 -16.83 -5.48
C SER A 281 3.96 -15.76 -5.53
N THR A 282 2.73 -16.20 -5.82
CA THR A 282 1.57 -15.31 -5.73
C THR A 282 1.40 -14.80 -4.30
N GLU A 283 1.59 -15.66 -3.30
CA GLU A 283 1.47 -15.35 -1.88
C GLU A 283 2.31 -14.13 -1.46
N PHE A 284 3.55 -14.00 -1.95
CA PHE A 284 4.42 -12.84 -1.65
C PHE A 284 3.86 -11.49 -2.16
N THR A 285 3.16 -11.51 -3.29
CA THR A 285 2.65 -10.28 -3.93
C THR A 285 1.34 -9.77 -3.34
N PHE A 286 0.67 -10.58 -2.50
CA PHE A 286 -0.61 -10.26 -1.90
C PHE A 286 -0.54 -10.22 -0.36
N ASN A 287 -1.12 -9.18 0.20
CA ASN A 287 -1.55 -9.14 1.59
C ASN A 287 -2.82 -9.99 1.72
N HIS A 288 -2.76 -11.05 2.53
CA HIS A 288 -3.73 -12.15 2.55
C HIS A 288 -4.18 -12.52 3.96
#